data_AF-A0A242A2J7-F1
#
_entry.id   AF-A0A242A2J7-F1
#
_cell.length_a   1.000
_cell.length_b   1.000
_cell.length_c   1.000
_cell.angle_alpha   90.00
_cell.angle_beta   90.00
_cell.angle_gamma   90.00
#
_symmetry.space_group_name_H-M   'P 1'
#
loop_
_entity.id
_entity.type
_entity.pdbx_description
1 polymer ?
#
loop_
_entity_poly.entity_id
_entity_poly.type
_entity_poly.pdbx_seq_one_letter_code
_entity_poly.pdbx_strand_id
1 'polypeptide(L)'
;MDYQAFEGQEAFFEDYARIAKDTFDEDTVSTDVLAQLNQQLTEEQLFYRLPAEAAKDGQSFLFPFSKLMFTEDLDAAISTEFRYDGTPYVYETYEDEQP
;
A
#
# COMPACT_ATOMS: atom_id res chain seq x y z
N MET A 1 -0.99 -22.84 2.09
CA MET A 1 0.02 -21.87 1.68
C MET A 1 -0.63 -20.53 1.95
N ASP A 2 -0.19 -19.85 3.00
CA ASP A 2 -0.60 -18.48 3.29
C ASP A 2 -0.14 -17.62 2.11
N TYR A 3 -1.10 -17.08 1.37
CA TYR A 3 -0.81 -16.25 0.21
C TYR A 3 -0.31 -14.89 0.72
N GLN A 4 0.98 -14.63 0.52
CA GLN A 4 1.57 -13.34 0.77
C GLN A 4 1.63 -12.57 -0.56
N ALA A 5 0.84 -11.51 -0.65
CA ALA A 5 0.77 -10.61 -1.79
C ALA A 5 2.00 -9.69 -1.88
N PHE A 6 2.58 -9.30 -0.73
CA PHE A 6 3.73 -8.41 -0.64
C PHE A 6 4.52 -8.63 0.66
N GLU A 7 5.80 -8.25 0.67
CA GLU A 7 6.63 -8.35 1.88
C GLU A 7 6.11 -7.41 2.97
N GLY A 8 6.01 -7.90 4.21
CA GLY A 8 5.51 -7.11 5.34
C GLY A 8 3.98 -7.08 5.48
N GLN A 9 3.27 -8.00 4.84
CA GLN A 9 1.80 -8.08 4.85
C GLN A 9 1.18 -8.14 6.26
N GLU A 10 1.75 -8.93 7.18
CA GLU A 10 1.23 -8.99 8.56
C GLU A 10 1.32 -7.62 9.26
N ALA A 11 2.48 -6.95 9.18
CA ALA A 11 2.68 -5.64 9.78
C ALA A 11 1.75 -4.58 9.16
N PHE A 12 1.53 -4.65 7.85
CA PHE A 12 0.56 -3.81 7.17
C PHE A 12 -0.85 -3.99 7.73
N PHE A 13 -1.32 -5.23 7.92
CA PHE A 13 -2.66 -5.45 8.46
C PHE A 13 -2.79 -5.02 9.92
N GLU A 14 -1.74 -5.16 10.72
CA GLU A 14 -1.71 -4.60 12.08
C GLU A 14 -1.90 -3.07 12.07
N ASP A 15 -1.20 -2.36 11.19
CA ASP A 15 -1.33 -0.90 11.06
C ASP A 15 -2.66 -0.49 10.43
N TYR A 16 -3.11 -1.21 9.39
CA TYR A 16 -4.38 -1.00 8.73
C TYR A 16 -5.55 -1.17 9.72
N ALA A 17 -5.55 -2.20 10.57
CA ALA A 17 -6.58 -2.43 11.57
C ALA A 17 -6.69 -1.31 12.63
N ARG A 18 -5.56 -0.64 12.91
CA ARG A 18 -5.55 0.51 13.84
C ARG A 18 -6.31 1.70 13.25
N ILE A 19 -6.26 1.87 11.92
CA ILE A 19 -6.77 3.05 11.21
C ILE A 19 -8.14 2.79 10.56
N ALA A 20 -8.41 1.60 10.04
CA ALA A 20 -9.62 1.26 9.31
C ALA A 20 -10.87 1.23 10.18
N LYS A 21 -11.95 1.85 9.70
CA LYS A 21 -13.19 2.06 10.45
C LYS A 21 -13.94 0.75 10.75
N ASP A 22 -13.96 -0.15 9.79
CA ASP A 22 -14.74 -1.38 9.82
C ASP A 22 -13.84 -2.62 9.76
N THR A 23 -14.41 -3.78 10.08
CA THR A 23 -13.75 -5.07 9.81
C THR A 23 -13.49 -5.19 8.32
N PHE A 24 -12.27 -5.58 7.97
CA PHE A 24 -11.82 -5.72 6.60
C PHE A 24 -11.52 -7.18 6.27
N ASP A 25 -11.61 -7.51 4.99
CA ASP A 25 -11.20 -8.79 4.45
C ASP A 25 -9.78 -8.66 3.90
N GLU A 26 -8.85 -9.46 4.43
CA GLU A 26 -7.42 -9.38 4.10
C GLU A 26 -7.15 -9.64 2.62
N ASP A 27 -7.88 -10.55 1.97
CA ASP A 27 -7.71 -10.87 0.55
C ASP A 27 -8.15 -9.70 -0.34
N THR A 28 -9.30 -9.10 -0.01
CA THR A 28 -9.83 -7.92 -0.69
C THR A 28 -8.88 -6.73 -0.56
N VAL A 29 -8.38 -6.46 0.66
CA VAL A 29 -7.44 -5.36 0.90
C VAL A 29 -6.11 -5.62 0.18
N SER A 30 -5.55 -6.84 0.25
CA SER A 30 -4.34 -7.19 -0.48
C SER A 30 -4.47 -6.99 -1.98
N THR A 31 -5.61 -7.36 -2.56
CA THR A 31 -5.89 -7.16 -3.98
C THR A 31 -5.96 -5.67 -4.32
N ASP A 32 -6.60 -4.86 -3.49
CA ASP A 32 -6.69 -3.40 -3.67
C ASP A 32 -5.31 -2.72 -3.53
N VAL A 33 -4.50 -3.15 -2.56
CA VAL A 33 -3.11 -2.71 -2.38
C VAL A 33 -2.33 -2.94 -3.65
N LEU A 34 -2.29 -4.19 -4.15
CA LEU A 34 -1.57 -4.50 -5.38
C LEU A 34 -2.09 -3.70 -6.58
N ALA A 35 -3.40 -3.53 -6.71
CA ALA A 35 -3.99 -2.76 -7.80
C ALA A 35 -3.56 -1.28 -7.78
N GLN A 36 -3.52 -0.65 -6.60
CA GLN A 36 -3.05 0.74 -6.45
C GLN A 36 -1.53 0.86 -6.69
N LEU A 37 -0.72 -0.05 -6.14
CA LEU A 37 0.73 -0.01 -6.32
C LEU A 37 1.16 -0.25 -7.77
N ASN A 38 0.45 -1.13 -8.49
CA ASN A 38 0.70 -1.36 -9.92
C ASN A 38 0.43 -0.12 -10.79
N GLN A 39 -0.46 0.77 -10.37
CA GLN A 39 -0.71 2.04 -11.07
C GLN A 39 0.40 3.08 -10.84
N GLN A 40 1.22 2.89 -9.80
CA GLN A 40 2.28 3.82 -9.39
C GLN A 40 3.68 3.29 -9.74
N LEU A 41 3.79 2.28 -10.62
CA LEU A 41 5.09 1.67 -10.98
C LEU A 41 6.09 2.64 -11.62
N THR A 42 5.66 3.80 -12.08
CA THR A 42 6.55 4.86 -12.59
C THR A 42 6.98 5.88 -11.53
N GLU A 43 6.38 5.85 -10.34
CA GLU A 43 6.68 6.79 -9.27
C GLU A 43 7.92 6.39 -8.47
N GLU A 44 8.59 7.38 -7.88
CA GLU A 44 9.78 7.20 -7.03
C GLU A 44 9.42 6.56 -5.68
N GLN A 45 8.23 6.87 -5.18
CA GLN A 45 7.69 6.34 -3.92
C GLN A 45 6.27 5.82 -4.17
N LEU A 46 5.96 4.64 -3.62
CA LEU A 46 4.64 4.04 -3.77
C LEU A 46 3.85 4.24 -2.49
N PHE A 47 2.54 4.47 -2.64
CA PHE A 47 1.64 4.55 -1.50
C PHE A 47 0.38 3.75 -1.75
N TYR A 48 -0.05 3.05 -0.71
CA TYR A 48 -1.42 2.59 -0.65
C TYR A 48 -2.28 3.64 0.06
N ARG A 49 -3.35 4.10 -0.60
CA ARG A 49 -4.27 5.09 -0.04
C ARG A 49 -5.49 4.41 0.56
N LEU A 50 -5.66 4.56 1.87
CA LEU A 50 -6.93 4.29 2.55
C LEU A 50 -7.79 5.57 2.49
N PRO A 51 -8.95 5.56 1.81
CA PRO A 51 -9.79 6.74 1.70
C PRO A 51 -10.42 7.12 3.04
N ALA A 52 -10.69 8.42 3.20
CA ALA A 52 -11.29 9.01 4.41
C ALA A 52 -12.58 8.30 4.88
N GLU A 53 -13.42 7.84 3.94
CA GLU A 53 -14.66 7.13 4.25
C GLU A 53 -14.45 5.78 4.95
N ALA A 54 -13.29 5.16 4.71
CA ALA A 54 -12.90 3.86 5.26
C ALA A 54 -11.98 3.99 6.49
N ALA A 55 -11.53 5.19 6.84
CA ALA A 55 -10.69 5.46 8.01
C ALA A 55 -11.51 5.95 9.22
N LYS A 56 -11.11 5.58 10.45
CA LYS A 56 -11.77 5.97 11.71
C LYS A 56 -11.82 7.49 11.91
N ASP A 57 -10.74 8.17 11.53
CA ASP A 57 -10.58 9.62 11.70
C ASP A 57 -11.26 10.45 10.61
N GLY A 58 -11.87 9.81 9.59
CA GLY A 58 -12.47 10.54 8.47
C GLY A 58 -11.44 11.27 7.61
N GLN A 59 -10.17 10.85 7.64
CA GLN A 59 -9.06 11.40 6.87
C GLN A 59 -8.42 10.31 6.02
N SER A 60 -7.87 10.67 4.85
CA SER A 60 -7.15 9.70 4.02
C SER A 60 -5.76 9.42 4.62
N PHE A 61 -5.34 8.16 4.61
CA PHE A 61 -4.03 7.73 5.08
C PHE A 61 -3.24 7.10 3.95
N LEU A 62 -1.94 7.42 3.88
CA LEU A 62 -1.01 6.87 2.90
C LEU A 62 -0.03 5.92 3.59
N PHE A 63 -0.15 4.64 3.26
CA PHE A 63 0.74 3.59 3.73
C PHE A 63 1.93 3.49 2.76
N PRO A 64 3.18 3.64 3.22
CA PRO A 64 4.34 3.66 2.35
C PRO A 64 4.73 2.26 1.88
N PHE A 65 5.05 2.17 0.60
CA PHE A 65 5.55 0.96 -0.03
C PHE A 65 6.81 1.24 -0.85
N SER A 66 7.65 0.23 -0.93
CA SER A 66 8.83 0.15 -1.79
C SER A 66 8.62 -0.97 -2.82
N LYS A 67 9.29 -0.86 -3.97
CA LYS A 67 9.33 -1.92 -4.99
C LYS A 67 10.75 -2.37 -5.26
N LEU A 68 10.91 -3.66 -5.48
CA LEU A 68 12.13 -4.26 -6.01
C LEU A 68 11.80 -4.86 -7.38
N MET A 69 12.48 -4.35 -8.42
CA MET A 69 12.38 -4.91 -9.76
C MET A 69 13.57 -5.85 -9.98
N PHE A 70 13.31 -7.09 -10.37
CA PHE A 70 14.34 -8.05 -10.73
C PHE A 70 13.95 -8.79 -12.00
N THR A 71 14.95 -9.10 -12.82
CA THR A 71 14.80 -9.96 -14.00
C THR A 71 14.94 -11.41 -13.57
N GLU A 72 13.92 -12.22 -13.84
CA GLU A 72 14.05 -13.67 -13.75
C GLU A 72 14.71 -14.18 -15.03
N ASP A 73 15.93 -14.72 -14.89
CA ASP A 73 16.83 -15.18 -15.96
C ASP A 73 16.20 -16.22 -16.91
N LEU A 74 15.08 -16.83 -16.51
CA LEU A 74 14.42 -17.92 -17.24
C LEU A 74 13.42 -17.48 -18.32
N ASP A 75 12.83 -16.28 -18.22
CA ASP A 75 11.80 -15.81 -19.17
C ASP A 75 11.97 -14.36 -19.64
N ALA A 76 13.01 -13.65 -19.15
CA ALA A 76 13.17 -12.21 -19.34
C ALA A 76 11.97 -11.37 -18.87
N ALA A 77 11.12 -11.94 -18.00
CA ALA A 77 10.08 -11.21 -17.30
C ALA A 77 10.71 -10.35 -16.19
N ILE A 78 10.31 -9.08 -16.15
CA ILE A 78 10.62 -8.19 -15.03
C ILE A 78 9.56 -8.49 -13.97
N SER A 79 9.99 -9.13 -12.88
CA SER A 79 9.17 -9.34 -11.70
C SER A 79 9.30 -8.13 -10.78
N THR A 80 8.17 -7.68 -10.25
CA THR A 80 8.12 -6.59 -9.29
C THR A 80 7.61 -7.14 -7.96
N GLU A 81 8.44 -7.05 -6.94
CA GLU A 81 8.05 -7.38 -5.57
C GLU A 81 7.78 -6.09 -4.81
N PHE A 82 6.61 -6.01 -4.18
CA PHE A 82 6.24 -4.89 -3.32
C PHE A 82 6.58 -5.22 -1.87
N ARG A 83 7.00 -4.19 -1.14
CA ARG A 83 7.35 -4.27 0.28
C ARG A 83 6.68 -3.14 1.03
N TYR A 84 6.00 -3.48 2.11
CA TYR A 84 5.49 -2.49 3.06
C TYR A 84 6.63 -1.92 3.91
N ASP A 85 6.75 -0.59 3.96
CA ASP A 85 7.86 0.09 4.65
C ASP A 85 7.54 0.41 6.13
N GLY A 86 6.27 0.28 6.53
CA GLY A 86 5.84 0.55 7.90
C GLY A 86 5.60 2.04 8.18
N THR A 87 5.96 2.47 9.40
CA THR A 87 5.81 3.86 9.85
C THR A 87 7.06 4.70 9.54
N PRO A 88 6.93 6.01 9.22
CA PRO A 88 5.70 6.81 9.33
C PRO A 88 4.82 6.77 8.07
N TYR A 89 3.52 6.51 8.25
CA TYR A 89 2.50 6.76 7.24
C TYR A 89 2.13 8.25 7.26
N VAL A 90 2.04 8.86 6.08
CA VAL A 90 1.83 10.29 5.91
C VAL A 90 0.34 10.57 5.77
N TYR A 91 -0.18 11.57 6.48
CA TYR A 91 -1.52 12.09 6.18
C TYR A 91 -1.45 12.75 4.81
N GLU A 92 -2.42 12.51 3.94
CA GLU A 92 -2.58 13.34 2.75
C GLU A 92 -3.06 14.73 3.21
N THR A 93 -2.12 15.58 3.61
CA THR A 93 -2.38 16.99 3.82
C THR A 93 -2.48 17.61 2.44
N TYR A 94 -3.70 17.91 2.00
CA TYR A 94 -3.89 18.93 0.98
C TYR A 94 -3.30 20.23 1.54
N GLU A 95 -2.05 20.53 1.21
CA GLU A 95 -1.58 21.90 1.24
C GLU A 95 -2.39 22.61 0.16
N ASP A 96 -3.48 23.23 0.58
CA ASP A 96 -4.18 24.26 -0.16
C ASP A 96 -3.20 25.45 -0.26
N GLU A 97 -2.20 25.33 -1.14
CA GLU A 97 -1.39 26.44 -1.59
C GLU A 97 -2.30 27.35 -2.44
N GLN A 98 -3.16 28.13 -1.78
CA GLN A 98 -3.79 29.28 -2.42
C GLN A 98 -2.79 30.44 -2.45
N PRO A 99 -2.31 30.88 -3.63
CA PRO A 99 -1.86 32.25 -3.81
C PRO A 99 -3.04 33.24 -3.84
#